data_AF-A0A2V9S2F9-F1
#
_entry.id   AF-A0A2V9S2F9-F1
#
_cell.length_a   1.000
_cell.length_b   1.000
_cell.length_c   1.000
_cell.angle_alpha   90.00
_cell.angle_beta   90.00
_cell.angle_gamma   90.00
#
_symmetry.space_group_name_H-M   'P 1'
#
loop_
_entity.id
_entity.type
_entity.pdbx_description
1 polymer ?
#
loop_
_entity_poly.entity_id
_entity_poly.type
_entity_poly.pdbx_seq_one_letter_code
_entity_poly.pdbx_strand_id
1 'polypeptide(L)'
;MNSFKAKLVLRHFFLCFLSISLWLAPVAAEPPQAPGNKNADKSTSGTAQERKISPQQAQELFRSVDQILQFASADTALPIKDKVKRRLIDRDEVEAYVAKNTGEDENAKRLQRSQLVLKKFGLLPRDFDLGKFLVALFKEQVAGYYDPKTNTVNLLDWLDPEQQKPVLAHELTHALQDQSFGLEKFMKAADIDLEKKKRVSTEDIENDEISAARQAIVEGQAMVVLIDYMLKPFGQSLATAPQMVGALKQGMLAGTADSGQFRGAPLYIKEAVTFPYRYGIDFVGQVLAKGDKQKAFAGLLENPPRSTRQIMEPDAYLTHENLEPMRLPDLKEIFKNYDRFDIGAIGE
;
A
#
# COMPACT_ATOMS: atom_id res chain seq x y z
N MET A 1 1.40 32.76 -18.59
CA MET A 1 2.28 32.03 -17.65
C MET A 1 1.44 30.98 -16.97
N ASN A 2 1.74 29.70 -17.19
CA ASN A 2 0.85 28.60 -16.83
C ASN A 2 1.07 28.20 -15.36
N SER A 3 0.01 28.16 -14.55
CA SER A 3 0.11 27.86 -13.11
C SER A 3 0.10 26.36 -12.83
N PHE A 4 0.89 25.98 -11.82
CA PHE A 4 1.17 24.60 -11.43
C PHE A 4 0.27 24.12 -10.26
N LYS A 5 0.27 22.81 -9.91
CA LYS A 5 -0.67 22.15 -8.97
C LYS A 5 -0.01 20.98 -8.16
N ALA A 6 -0.34 20.69 -6.88
CA ALA A 6 0.53 19.95 -5.91
C ALA A 6 0.04 18.69 -5.17
N LYS A 7 -1.08 18.66 -4.43
CA LYS A 7 -1.21 17.73 -3.28
C LYS A 7 -1.53 16.28 -3.64
N LEU A 8 -2.12 16.03 -4.81
CA LEU A 8 -2.83 14.78 -5.15
C LEU A 8 -1.95 13.50 -5.24
N VAL A 9 -0.70 13.53 -4.80
CA VAL A 9 0.37 12.83 -5.53
C VAL A 9 0.88 11.62 -4.80
N LEU A 10 1.11 11.70 -3.48
CA LEU A 10 1.41 10.46 -2.76
C LEU A 10 0.21 9.49 -2.81
N ARG A 11 -1.01 10.00 -3.02
CA ARG A 11 -2.18 9.19 -3.41
C ARG A 11 -2.03 8.65 -4.84
N HIS A 12 -1.84 9.51 -5.85
CA HIS A 12 -1.78 9.05 -7.26
C HIS A 12 -0.59 8.18 -7.64
N PHE A 13 0.56 8.38 -7.01
CA PHE A 13 1.76 7.57 -7.24
C PHE A 13 1.50 6.14 -6.78
N PHE A 14 0.87 5.97 -5.61
CA PHE A 14 0.41 4.68 -5.13
C PHE A 14 -0.79 4.14 -5.92
N LEU A 15 -1.67 4.98 -6.49
CA LEU A 15 -2.64 4.52 -7.50
C LEU A 15 -1.98 3.97 -8.78
N CYS A 16 -0.82 4.48 -9.19
CA CYS A 16 -0.02 3.92 -10.29
C CYS A 16 0.79 2.68 -9.87
N PHE A 17 0.84 2.37 -8.57
CA PHE A 17 1.49 1.21 -7.96
C PHE A 17 0.49 0.41 -7.10
N LEU A 18 -0.76 0.29 -7.58
CA LEU A 18 -1.96 -0.18 -6.86
C LEU A 18 -1.91 -1.62 -6.29
N SER A 19 -0.76 -2.26 -6.41
CA SER A 19 -0.50 -3.66 -6.08
C SER A 19 0.99 -3.91 -5.85
N ILE A 20 1.83 -2.92 -5.50
CA ILE A 20 3.21 -3.23 -5.11
C ILE A 20 3.21 -3.68 -3.65
N SER A 21 3.26 -5.00 -3.42
CA SER A 21 3.62 -5.54 -2.11
C SER A 21 4.96 -5.00 -1.64
N LEU A 22 4.97 -4.40 -0.45
CA LEU A 22 6.17 -4.02 0.28
C LEU A 22 6.77 -5.25 0.97
N TRP A 23 8.10 -5.41 0.94
CA TRP A 23 8.81 -6.53 1.56
C TRP A 23 8.86 -6.40 3.09
N LEU A 24 7.76 -6.80 3.71
CA LEU A 24 7.56 -6.79 5.16
C LEU A 24 7.93 -8.16 5.73
N ALA A 25 9.23 -8.42 5.92
CA ALA A 25 9.67 -9.60 6.65
C ALA A 25 9.08 -9.57 8.08
N PRO A 26 8.45 -10.65 8.56
CA PRO A 26 7.92 -10.70 9.91
C PRO A 26 9.07 -10.55 10.92
N VAL A 27 8.85 -9.74 11.96
CA VAL A 27 9.76 -9.68 13.11
C VAL A 27 9.63 -11.00 13.87
N ALA A 28 10.45 -11.97 13.51
CA ALA A 28 10.66 -13.15 14.33
C ALA A 28 11.27 -12.69 15.67
N ALA A 29 10.61 -13.01 16.78
CA ALA A 29 11.20 -12.81 18.10
C ALA A 29 12.38 -13.78 18.25
N GLU A 30 13.61 -13.28 18.10
CA GLU A 30 14.80 -14.10 18.35
C GLU A 30 14.80 -14.58 19.81
N PRO A 31 15.04 -15.88 20.07
CA PRO A 31 15.25 -16.36 21.43
C PRO A 31 16.56 -15.76 21.99
N PRO A 32 16.64 -15.47 23.30
CA PRO A 32 17.78 -14.77 23.88
C PRO A 32 19.08 -15.57 23.72
N GLN A 33 20.04 -15.02 22.98
CA GLN A 33 21.35 -15.63 22.78
C GLN A 33 22.18 -15.60 24.08
N ALA A 34 22.77 -16.74 24.43
CA ALA A 34 23.70 -16.85 25.55
C ALA A 34 25.08 -16.22 25.21
N PRO A 35 25.85 -15.72 26.19
CA PRO A 35 27.04 -14.90 25.91
C PRO A 35 28.28 -15.74 25.54
N GLY A 36 28.77 -15.55 24.31
CA GLY A 36 30.05 -16.05 23.79
C GLY A 36 29.96 -16.28 22.28
N ASN A 37 30.89 -15.86 21.42
CA ASN A 37 32.29 -15.53 21.63
C ASN A 37 32.74 -14.42 20.64
N LYS A 38 33.69 -13.55 21.02
CA LYS A 38 34.14 -12.44 20.16
C LYS A 38 35.17 -12.92 19.13
N ASN A 39 34.72 -13.25 17.93
CA ASN A 39 35.54 -13.11 16.72
C ASN A 39 34.76 -12.28 15.70
N ALA A 40 35.17 -11.02 15.53
CA ALA A 40 34.58 -10.12 14.57
C ALA A 40 35.10 -10.45 13.17
N ASP A 41 34.30 -11.16 12.38
CA ASP A 41 34.57 -11.29 10.96
C ASP A 41 34.25 -9.96 10.27
N LYS A 42 35.20 -9.46 9.49
CA LYS A 42 35.07 -8.15 8.84
C LYS A 42 34.10 -8.28 7.68
N SER A 43 32.93 -7.64 7.78
CA SER A 43 32.02 -7.51 6.65
C SER A 43 32.66 -6.66 5.55
N THR A 44 33.35 -7.30 4.61
CA THR A 44 33.80 -6.68 3.38
C THR A 44 32.58 -6.22 2.60
N SER A 45 32.52 -4.93 2.28
CA SER A 45 31.55 -4.34 1.36
C SER A 45 31.84 -4.79 -0.08
N GLY A 46 31.58 -6.07 -0.36
CA GLY A 46 31.55 -6.64 -1.70
C GLY A 46 30.10 -6.71 -2.17
N THR A 47 29.85 -6.34 -3.42
CA THR A 47 28.58 -6.61 -4.11
C THR A 47 28.33 -8.11 -4.13
N ALA A 48 27.47 -8.59 -3.24
CA ALA A 48 26.95 -9.96 -3.32
C ALA A 48 26.22 -10.08 -4.67
N GLN A 49 26.66 -10.99 -5.53
CA GLN A 49 25.97 -11.25 -6.78
C GLN A 49 24.54 -11.69 -6.47
N GLU A 50 23.57 -10.94 -7.02
CA GLU A 50 22.15 -11.16 -6.77
C GLU A 50 21.77 -12.57 -7.23
N ARG A 51 21.39 -13.42 -6.26
CA ARG A 51 21.24 -14.85 -6.49
C ARG A 51 19.87 -15.14 -7.12
N LYS A 52 19.82 -15.11 -8.45
CA LYS A 52 18.62 -15.49 -9.19
C LYS A 52 18.18 -16.93 -8.87
N ILE A 53 16.88 -17.14 -8.82
CA ILE A 53 16.26 -18.46 -8.61
C ILE A 53 16.51 -19.37 -9.80
N SER A 54 16.65 -20.67 -9.54
CA SER A 54 16.81 -21.67 -10.60
C SER A 54 15.52 -21.87 -11.41
N PRO A 55 15.60 -22.41 -12.65
CA PRO A 55 14.39 -22.76 -13.42
C PRO A 55 13.44 -23.73 -12.71
N GLN A 56 13.97 -24.59 -11.83
CA GLN A 56 13.17 -25.50 -11.00
C GLN A 56 12.40 -24.75 -9.91
N GLN A 57 13.04 -23.80 -9.22
CA GLN A 57 12.41 -22.90 -8.25
C GLN A 57 11.36 -22.00 -8.92
N ALA A 58 11.64 -21.48 -10.11
CA ALA A 58 10.69 -20.73 -10.92
C ALA A 58 9.44 -21.56 -11.25
N GLN A 59 9.62 -22.82 -11.68
CA GLN A 59 8.51 -23.72 -11.98
C GLN A 59 7.68 -24.08 -10.74
N GLU A 60 8.31 -24.24 -9.58
CA GLU A 60 7.60 -24.48 -8.31
C GLU A 60 6.81 -23.24 -7.86
N LEU A 61 7.42 -22.05 -7.92
CA LEU A 61 6.73 -20.80 -7.62
C LEU A 61 5.52 -20.61 -8.55
N PHE A 62 5.67 -20.86 -9.85
CA PHE A 62 4.57 -20.84 -10.81
C PHE A 62 3.50 -21.90 -10.53
N ARG A 63 3.85 -23.10 -10.03
CA ARG A 63 2.88 -24.11 -9.59
C ARG A 63 2.09 -23.64 -8.37
N SER A 64 2.73 -22.91 -7.46
CA SER A 64 2.08 -22.37 -6.27
C SER A 64 1.01 -21.32 -6.58
N VAL A 65 1.12 -20.57 -7.69
CA VAL A 65 0.14 -19.55 -8.12
C VAL A 65 -1.29 -20.09 -8.14
N ASP A 66 -1.54 -21.25 -8.77
CA ASP A 66 -2.89 -21.80 -8.86
C ASP A 66 -3.41 -22.29 -7.49
N GLN A 67 -2.53 -22.84 -6.65
CA GLN A 67 -2.87 -23.31 -5.30
C GLN A 67 -3.18 -22.15 -4.35
N ILE A 68 -2.42 -21.06 -4.46
CA ILE A 68 -2.57 -19.85 -3.65
C ILE A 68 -3.79 -19.05 -4.13
N LEU A 69 -4.09 -19.02 -5.43
CA LEU A 69 -5.30 -18.39 -5.96
C LEU A 69 -6.56 -19.09 -5.46
N GLN A 70 -6.56 -20.43 -5.41
CA GLN A 70 -7.63 -21.21 -4.79
C GLN A 70 -7.76 -20.96 -3.29
N PHE A 71 -6.64 -20.80 -2.58
CA PHE A 71 -6.66 -20.39 -1.17
C PHE A 71 -7.26 -19.00 -0.99
N ALA A 72 -6.76 -17.98 -1.71
CA ALA A 72 -7.25 -16.61 -1.61
C ALA A 72 -8.73 -16.50 -2.00
N SER A 73 -9.19 -17.27 -2.99
CA SER A 73 -10.62 -17.32 -3.37
C SER A 73 -11.49 -17.92 -2.27
N ALA A 74 -11.06 -19.04 -1.66
CA ALA A 74 -11.76 -19.63 -0.52
C ALA A 74 -11.70 -18.74 0.74
N ASP A 75 -10.63 -17.97 0.91
CA ASP A 75 -10.43 -17.14 2.09
C ASP A 75 -11.22 -15.82 2.01
N THR A 76 -11.23 -15.17 0.85
CA THR A 76 -12.00 -13.94 0.59
C THR A 76 -13.47 -14.19 0.26
N ALA A 77 -13.84 -15.42 -0.08
CA ALA A 77 -15.09 -15.79 -0.76
C ALA A 77 -15.30 -15.11 -2.14
N LEU A 78 -14.28 -14.45 -2.71
CA LEU A 78 -14.35 -13.87 -4.06
C LEU A 78 -14.11 -14.97 -5.12
N PRO A 79 -14.93 -15.05 -6.18
CA PRO A 79 -14.82 -16.12 -7.17
C PRO A 79 -13.65 -15.90 -8.13
N ILE A 80 -12.97 -16.99 -8.50
CA ILE A 80 -12.07 -17.03 -9.65
C ILE A 80 -12.93 -17.04 -10.92
N LYS A 81 -12.94 -15.94 -11.67
CA LYS A 81 -13.63 -15.82 -12.96
C LYS A 81 -12.70 -16.18 -14.12
N ASP A 82 -11.44 -15.77 -14.02
CA ASP A 82 -10.43 -15.89 -15.08
C ASP A 82 -9.07 -16.37 -14.56
N LYS A 83 -8.25 -16.92 -15.45
CA LYS A 83 -6.86 -17.30 -15.15
C LYS A 83 -5.97 -16.07 -15.01
N VAL A 84 -5.27 -15.98 -13.88
CA VAL A 84 -4.23 -14.95 -13.66
C VAL A 84 -2.95 -15.35 -14.40
N LYS A 85 -2.41 -14.46 -15.23
CA LYS A 85 -1.11 -14.65 -15.88
C LYS A 85 -0.01 -14.51 -14.84
N ARG A 86 1.11 -15.22 -15.02
CA ARG A 86 2.26 -15.18 -14.10
C ARG A 86 3.53 -14.90 -14.89
N ARG A 87 4.39 -14.03 -14.37
CA ARG A 87 5.67 -13.66 -14.97
C ARG A 87 6.74 -13.54 -13.89
N LEU A 88 7.97 -13.95 -14.21
CA LEU A 88 9.15 -13.52 -13.46
C LEU A 88 9.73 -12.27 -14.10
N ILE A 89 10.09 -11.31 -13.27
CA ILE A 89 10.78 -10.07 -13.63
C ILE A 89 12.09 -9.98 -12.85
N ASP A 90 13.07 -9.27 -13.40
CA ASP A 90 14.30 -8.94 -12.70
C ASP A 90 14.28 -7.50 -12.15
N ARG A 91 15.35 -7.15 -11.43
CA ARG A 91 15.46 -5.87 -10.74
C ARG A 91 15.52 -4.69 -11.71
N ASP A 92 16.16 -4.85 -12.86
CA ASP A 92 16.24 -3.79 -13.88
C ASP A 92 14.85 -3.51 -14.47
N GLU A 93 14.01 -4.53 -14.64
CA GLU A 93 12.60 -4.37 -15.04
C GLU A 93 11.77 -3.63 -13.99
N VAL A 94 11.93 -3.95 -12.69
CA VAL A 94 11.28 -3.20 -11.60
C VAL A 94 11.73 -1.74 -11.59
N GLU A 95 13.03 -1.49 -11.72
CA GLU A 95 13.58 -0.13 -11.74
C GLU A 95 13.08 0.67 -12.95
N ALA A 96 13.05 0.06 -14.14
CA ALA A 96 12.49 0.69 -15.33
C ALA A 96 10.98 0.99 -15.18
N TYR A 97 10.21 0.09 -14.58
CA TYR A 97 8.79 0.29 -14.30
C TYR A 97 8.57 1.45 -13.31
N VAL A 98 9.29 1.44 -12.18
CA VAL A 98 9.19 2.50 -11.15
C VAL A 98 9.64 3.85 -11.72
N ALA A 99 10.78 3.90 -12.41
CA ALA A 99 11.31 5.12 -13.01
C ALA A 99 10.38 5.69 -14.10
N LYS A 100 9.77 4.83 -14.92
CA LYS A 100 8.78 5.25 -15.93
C LYS A 100 7.56 5.88 -15.28
N ASN A 101 6.89 5.19 -14.36
CA ASN A 101 5.69 5.70 -13.69
C ASN A 101 5.98 7.00 -12.90
N THR A 102 7.19 7.12 -12.35
CA THR A 102 7.70 8.33 -11.68
C THR A 102 7.92 9.50 -12.66
N GLY A 103 8.51 9.20 -13.82
CA GLY A 103 8.98 10.18 -14.79
C GLY A 103 7.92 10.73 -15.74
N GLU A 104 6.71 10.17 -15.76
CA GLU A 104 5.60 10.72 -16.54
C GLU A 104 5.32 12.19 -16.14
N ASP A 105 5.30 13.09 -17.13
CA ASP A 105 5.28 14.55 -16.94
C ASP A 105 4.27 15.06 -15.90
N GLU A 106 3.06 14.50 -15.90
CA GLU A 106 2.02 14.90 -14.95
C GLU A 106 2.34 14.43 -13.53
N ASN A 107 2.87 13.22 -13.34
CA ASN A 107 3.30 12.67 -12.06
C ASN A 107 4.54 13.42 -11.51
N ALA A 108 5.49 13.75 -12.38
CA ALA A 108 6.69 14.49 -12.01
C ALA A 108 6.39 15.93 -11.52
N LYS A 109 5.57 16.69 -12.25
CA LYS A 109 5.12 18.06 -11.86
C LYS A 109 4.40 18.03 -10.51
N ARG A 110 3.48 17.07 -10.38
CA ARG A 110 2.75 16.75 -9.17
C ARG A 110 3.72 16.52 -7.99
N LEU A 111 4.71 15.62 -8.15
CA LEU A 111 5.58 15.18 -7.06
C LEU A 111 6.49 16.28 -6.53
N GLN A 112 7.10 17.07 -7.41
CA GLN A 112 7.89 18.26 -7.06
C GLN A 112 7.13 19.24 -6.17
N ARG A 113 5.82 19.31 -6.37
CA ARG A 113 4.97 20.26 -5.70
C ARG A 113 4.38 19.74 -4.39
N SER A 114 4.02 18.46 -4.30
CA SER A 114 3.79 17.79 -3.01
C SER A 114 5.01 17.97 -2.10
N GLN A 115 6.22 17.78 -2.63
CA GLN A 115 7.46 18.06 -1.91
C GLN A 115 7.52 19.50 -1.35
N LEU A 116 7.14 20.52 -2.14
CA LEU A 116 7.15 21.90 -1.66
C LEU A 116 6.14 22.13 -0.52
N VAL A 117 4.93 21.58 -0.63
CA VAL A 117 3.90 21.65 0.41
C VAL A 117 4.40 21.01 1.70
N LEU A 118 4.89 19.78 1.64
CA LEU A 118 5.36 19.03 2.80
C LEU A 118 6.57 19.70 3.46
N LYS A 119 7.50 20.27 2.67
CA LYS A 119 8.60 21.10 3.19
C LYS A 119 8.12 22.37 3.88
N LYS A 120 7.04 23.00 3.39
CA LYS A 120 6.47 24.22 4.00
C LYS A 120 5.75 23.94 5.31
N PHE A 121 5.12 22.78 5.46
CA PHE A 121 4.54 22.31 6.72
C PHE A 121 5.56 21.65 7.69
N GLY A 122 6.84 21.54 7.30
CA GLY A 122 7.87 20.91 8.13
C GLY A 122 7.81 19.37 8.18
N LEU A 123 6.96 18.76 7.35
CA LEU A 123 6.79 17.30 7.23
C LEU A 123 7.94 16.63 6.47
N LEU A 124 8.71 17.41 5.70
CA LEU A 124 9.97 17.00 5.05
C LEU A 124 11.10 17.99 5.35
N PRO A 125 12.37 17.53 5.48
CA PRO A 125 13.54 18.40 5.53
C PRO A 125 13.62 19.34 4.32
N ARG A 126 14.17 20.55 4.50
CA ARG A 126 14.16 21.62 3.47
C ARG A 126 14.90 21.23 2.18
N ASP A 127 15.94 20.42 2.30
CA ASP A 127 16.80 19.89 1.26
C ASP A 127 16.33 18.53 0.68
N PHE A 128 15.39 17.85 1.33
CA PHE A 128 14.91 16.51 0.97
C PHE A 128 14.46 16.38 -0.50
N ASP A 129 14.95 15.38 -1.22
CA ASP A 129 14.54 15.08 -2.60
C ASP A 129 13.54 13.92 -2.59
N LEU A 130 12.25 14.26 -2.59
CA LEU A 130 11.15 13.30 -2.53
C LEU A 130 11.11 12.40 -3.77
N GLY A 131 11.47 12.92 -4.94
CA GLY A 131 11.48 12.17 -6.19
C GLY A 131 12.52 11.05 -6.16
N LYS A 132 13.78 11.41 -5.87
CA LYS A 132 14.85 10.41 -5.72
C LYS A 132 14.58 9.45 -4.56
N PHE A 133 14.04 9.95 -3.45
CA PHE A 133 13.73 9.12 -2.29
C PHE A 133 12.67 8.06 -2.60
N LEU A 134 11.56 8.40 -3.27
CA LEU A 134 10.53 7.41 -3.60
C LEU A 134 11.05 6.35 -4.56
N VAL A 135 11.83 6.71 -5.58
CA VAL A 135 12.46 5.72 -6.49
C VAL A 135 13.37 4.76 -5.71
N ALA A 136 14.19 5.28 -4.80
CA ALA A 136 15.06 4.46 -3.96
C ALA A 136 14.27 3.57 -2.99
N LEU A 137 13.18 4.09 -2.40
CA LEU A 137 12.30 3.35 -1.50
C LEU A 137 11.60 2.19 -2.21
N PHE A 138 11.00 2.43 -3.38
CA PHE A 138 10.34 1.35 -4.13
C PHE A 138 11.36 0.30 -4.61
N LYS A 139 12.55 0.70 -5.08
CA LYS A 139 13.64 -0.23 -5.42
C LYS A 139 14.06 -1.13 -4.25
N GLU A 140 14.02 -0.60 -3.02
CA GLU A 140 14.30 -1.36 -1.80
C GLU A 140 13.14 -2.30 -1.41
N GLN A 141 11.90 -1.82 -1.54
CA GLN A 141 10.73 -2.46 -0.91
C GLN A 141 9.90 -3.38 -1.82
N VAL A 142 10.05 -3.36 -3.15
CA VAL A 142 9.23 -4.22 -4.03
C VAL A 142 9.45 -5.71 -3.71
N ALA A 143 8.36 -6.42 -3.40
CA ALA A 143 8.33 -7.87 -3.16
C ALA A 143 7.61 -8.69 -4.25
N GLY A 144 6.81 -8.02 -5.08
CA GLY A 144 5.97 -8.57 -6.14
C GLY A 144 4.89 -7.54 -6.52
N TYR A 145 4.20 -7.71 -7.66
CA TYR A 145 3.00 -6.92 -7.97
C TYR A 145 2.05 -7.50 -9.01
N TYR A 146 0.75 -7.30 -8.81
CA TYR A 146 -0.30 -7.52 -9.79
C TYR A 146 -0.47 -6.30 -10.72
N ASP A 147 -0.60 -6.54 -12.02
CA ASP A 147 -0.95 -5.52 -13.01
C ASP A 147 -2.37 -5.75 -13.56
N PRO A 148 -3.37 -4.93 -13.18
CA PRO A 148 -4.75 -5.03 -13.67
C PRO A 148 -4.90 -4.66 -15.16
N LYS A 149 -3.90 -4.04 -15.81
CA LYS A 149 -3.97 -3.76 -17.25
C LYS A 149 -3.66 -4.99 -18.10
N THR A 150 -2.84 -5.90 -17.58
CA THR A 150 -2.45 -7.13 -18.29
C THR A 150 -2.99 -8.40 -17.64
N ASN A 151 -3.60 -8.31 -16.47
CA ASN A 151 -4.05 -9.41 -15.60
C ASN A 151 -2.89 -10.35 -15.23
N THR A 152 -1.75 -9.77 -14.85
CA THR A 152 -0.49 -10.48 -14.62
C THR A 152 0.02 -10.26 -13.20
N VAL A 153 0.29 -11.34 -12.45
CA VAL A 153 1.15 -11.26 -11.26
C VAL A 153 2.61 -11.36 -11.67
N ASN A 154 3.40 -10.38 -11.24
CA ASN A 154 4.83 -10.26 -11.49
C ASN A 154 5.57 -10.64 -10.21
N LEU A 155 6.40 -11.68 -10.34
CA LEU A 155 7.17 -12.33 -9.28
C LEU A 155 8.65 -12.03 -9.48
N LEU A 156 9.41 -12.02 -8.40
CA LEU A 156 10.80 -11.53 -8.44
C LEU A 156 11.75 -12.69 -8.66
N ASP A 157 12.65 -12.57 -9.63
CA ASP A 157 13.58 -13.66 -9.95
C ASP A 157 14.75 -13.81 -8.96
N TRP A 158 14.83 -12.96 -7.93
CA TRP A 158 15.92 -12.92 -6.94
C TRP A 158 15.51 -13.19 -5.48
N LEU A 159 14.21 -13.37 -5.19
CA LEU A 159 13.72 -13.75 -3.85
C LEU A 159 13.46 -15.25 -3.76
N ASP A 160 13.66 -15.85 -2.59
CA ASP A 160 13.36 -17.27 -2.40
C ASP A 160 11.86 -17.58 -2.61
N PRO A 161 11.48 -18.66 -3.31
CA PRO A 161 10.09 -18.99 -3.58
C PRO A 161 9.21 -19.09 -2.33
N GLU A 162 9.68 -19.64 -1.21
CA GLU A 162 8.85 -19.77 0.00
C GLU A 162 8.57 -18.41 0.63
N GLN A 163 9.55 -17.49 0.58
CA GLN A 163 9.38 -16.10 1.02
C GLN A 163 8.39 -15.32 0.13
N GLN A 164 8.28 -15.68 -1.14
CA GLN A 164 7.34 -15.06 -2.07
C GLN A 164 5.89 -15.56 -1.92
N LYS A 165 5.62 -16.72 -1.32
CA LYS A 165 4.26 -17.28 -1.28
C LYS A 165 3.22 -16.43 -0.50
N PRO A 166 3.53 -15.85 0.67
CA PRO A 166 2.60 -14.94 1.35
C PRO A 166 2.32 -13.66 0.55
N VAL A 167 3.35 -13.10 -0.10
CA VAL A 167 3.23 -11.97 -1.02
C VAL A 167 2.37 -12.33 -2.23
N LEU A 168 2.56 -13.52 -2.79
CA LEU A 168 1.73 -14.04 -3.88
C LEU A 168 0.26 -14.24 -3.45
N ALA A 169 -0.03 -14.50 -2.16
CA ALA A 169 -1.41 -14.53 -1.65
C ALA A 169 -2.04 -13.13 -1.58
N HIS A 170 -1.26 -12.11 -1.24
CA HIS A 170 -1.64 -10.70 -1.34
C HIS A 170 -1.95 -10.31 -2.79
N GLU A 171 -1.01 -10.56 -3.72
CA GLU A 171 -1.18 -10.19 -5.14
C GLU A 171 -2.35 -10.92 -5.84
N LEU A 172 -2.57 -12.19 -5.50
CA LEU A 172 -3.72 -12.94 -6.03
C LEU A 172 -5.04 -12.48 -5.41
N THR A 173 -5.02 -11.84 -4.25
CA THR A 173 -6.19 -11.15 -3.71
C THR A 173 -6.53 -9.92 -4.54
N HIS A 174 -5.56 -9.12 -4.99
CA HIS A 174 -5.81 -8.04 -5.95
C HIS A 174 -6.39 -8.55 -7.27
N ALA A 175 -5.89 -9.68 -7.78
CA ALA A 175 -6.46 -10.30 -8.98
C ALA A 175 -7.93 -10.73 -8.78
N LEU A 176 -8.31 -11.23 -7.61
CA LEU A 176 -9.69 -11.59 -7.27
C LEU A 176 -10.59 -10.37 -7.07
N GLN A 177 -10.09 -9.33 -6.42
CA GLN A 177 -10.77 -8.02 -6.29
C GLN A 177 -11.02 -7.40 -7.66
N ASP A 178 -10.03 -7.44 -8.56
CA ASP A 178 -10.13 -6.88 -9.91
C ASP A 178 -11.10 -7.66 -10.79
N GLN A 179 -11.02 -9.00 -10.80
CA GLN A 179 -12.02 -9.84 -11.48
C GLN A 179 -13.44 -9.61 -10.94
N SER A 180 -13.58 -9.34 -9.64
CA SER A 180 -14.88 -9.17 -8.98
C SER A 180 -15.50 -7.78 -9.21
N PHE A 181 -14.73 -6.71 -9.03
CA PHE A 181 -15.20 -5.32 -8.95
C PHE A 181 -14.53 -4.35 -9.95
N GLY A 182 -13.44 -4.74 -10.61
CA GLY A 182 -12.64 -3.91 -11.53
C GLY A 182 -11.90 -2.81 -10.79
N LEU A 183 -10.70 -3.10 -10.29
CA LEU A 183 -9.93 -2.21 -9.40
C LEU A 183 -9.61 -0.87 -10.06
N GLU A 184 -9.25 -0.84 -11.35
CA GLU A 184 -9.00 0.44 -12.05
C GLU A 184 -10.24 1.35 -11.99
N LYS A 185 -11.43 0.80 -12.24
CA LYS A 185 -12.69 1.56 -12.21
C LYS A 185 -13.08 1.95 -10.79
N PHE A 186 -12.96 1.03 -9.84
CA PHE A 186 -13.24 1.26 -8.42
C PHE A 186 -12.40 2.40 -7.84
N MET A 187 -11.10 2.41 -8.15
CA MET A 187 -10.17 3.40 -7.64
C MET A 187 -10.30 4.74 -8.38
N LYS A 188 -10.45 4.72 -9.72
CA LYS A 188 -10.70 5.92 -10.52
C LYS A 188 -12.02 6.63 -10.18
N ALA A 189 -13.03 5.91 -9.69
CA ALA A 189 -14.27 6.50 -9.20
C ALA A 189 -14.11 7.29 -7.88
N ALA A 190 -12.93 7.25 -7.25
CA ALA A 190 -12.54 8.09 -6.12
C ALA A 190 -11.43 9.11 -6.46
N ASP A 191 -10.97 9.13 -7.71
CA ASP A 191 -10.00 10.11 -8.21
C ASP A 191 -10.71 11.43 -8.54
N ILE A 192 -10.75 12.34 -7.58
CA ILE A 192 -11.28 13.70 -7.77
C ILE A 192 -10.12 14.69 -7.90
N ASP A 193 -9.87 15.13 -9.14
CA ASP A 193 -8.95 16.24 -9.41
C ASP A 193 -9.57 17.59 -8.97
N LEU A 194 -9.44 17.90 -7.69
CA LEU A 194 -9.86 19.17 -7.07
C LEU A 194 -9.17 20.40 -7.68
N GLU A 195 -8.01 20.19 -8.30
CA GLU A 195 -7.20 21.24 -8.90
C GLU A 195 -7.79 21.68 -10.25
N LYS A 196 -8.50 20.81 -10.96
CA LYS A 196 -9.29 21.13 -12.17
C LYS A 196 -10.60 21.86 -11.83
N LYS A 197 -11.10 21.78 -10.59
CA LYS A 197 -12.32 22.48 -10.16
C LYS A 197 -12.06 23.98 -9.90
N LYS A 198 -12.77 24.84 -10.65
CA LYS A 198 -12.77 26.32 -10.52
C LYS A 198 -13.37 26.82 -9.21
N ARG A 199 -14.33 26.08 -8.67
CA ARG A 199 -14.90 26.24 -7.33
C ARG A 199 -14.81 24.87 -6.68
N VAL A 200 -14.25 24.81 -5.49
CA VAL A 200 -14.19 23.61 -4.65
C VAL A 200 -15.15 23.84 -3.49
N SER A 201 -16.03 22.89 -3.23
CA SER A 201 -16.96 22.90 -2.09
C SER A 201 -16.32 22.28 -0.84
N THR A 202 -17.04 22.27 0.29
CA THR A 202 -16.69 21.45 1.46
C THR A 202 -16.77 19.96 1.11
N GLU A 203 -17.86 19.52 0.48
CA GLU A 203 -18.06 18.13 0.03
C GLU A 203 -16.91 17.63 -0.88
N ASP A 204 -16.38 18.49 -1.74
CA ASP A 204 -15.23 18.18 -2.58
C ASP A 204 -13.97 17.84 -1.75
N ILE A 205 -13.76 18.53 -0.63
CA ILE A 205 -12.60 18.35 0.26
C ILE A 205 -12.79 17.13 1.16
N GLU A 206 -14.02 16.83 1.57
CA GLU A 206 -14.37 15.61 2.30
C GLU A 206 -14.20 14.37 1.41
N ASN A 207 -14.63 14.46 0.14
CA ASN A 207 -14.47 13.38 -0.83
C ASN A 207 -13.02 13.17 -1.30
N ASP A 208 -12.08 14.08 -1.01
CA ASP A 208 -10.64 13.96 -1.31
C ASP A 208 -10.00 12.73 -0.62
N GLU A 209 -10.59 12.29 0.49
CA GLU A 209 -10.12 11.15 1.27
C GLU A 209 -10.60 9.78 0.75
N ILE A 210 -11.65 9.73 -0.08
CA ILE A 210 -12.24 8.47 -0.55
C ILE A 210 -11.19 7.60 -1.24
N SER A 211 -10.24 8.20 -1.98
CA SER A 211 -9.16 7.46 -2.64
C SER A 211 -8.27 6.73 -1.63
N ALA A 212 -7.92 7.36 -0.51
CA ALA A 212 -7.11 6.75 0.54
C ALA A 212 -7.90 5.72 1.35
N ALA A 213 -9.19 5.98 1.63
CA ALA A 213 -10.09 5.04 2.28
C ALA A 213 -10.26 3.76 1.43
N ARG A 214 -10.53 3.90 0.13
CA ARG A 214 -10.63 2.76 -0.80
C ARG A 214 -9.34 1.97 -0.93
N GLN A 215 -8.19 2.64 -0.99
CA GLN A 215 -6.90 1.94 -1.00
C GLN A 215 -6.71 1.12 0.28
N ALA A 216 -7.04 1.67 1.45
CA ALA A 216 -6.91 0.94 2.71
C ALA A 216 -7.81 -0.31 2.81
N ILE A 217 -8.98 -0.32 2.15
CA ILE A 217 -9.79 -1.54 2.02
C ILE A 217 -9.05 -2.58 1.16
N VAL A 218 -8.60 -2.16 -0.02
CA VAL A 218 -7.98 -3.03 -1.05
C VAL A 218 -6.72 -3.70 -0.49
N GLU A 219 -5.81 -2.90 0.07
CA GLU A 219 -4.58 -3.36 0.72
C GLU A 219 -4.88 -4.13 2.02
N GLY A 220 -5.84 -3.66 2.81
CA GLY A 220 -6.25 -4.30 4.07
C GLY A 220 -6.75 -5.72 3.87
N GLN A 221 -7.60 -5.95 2.88
CA GLN A 221 -8.09 -7.28 2.50
C GLN A 221 -6.95 -8.20 2.03
N ALA A 222 -6.06 -7.70 1.18
CA ALA A 222 -4.89 -8.47 0.72
C ALA A 222 -3.91 -8.78 1.87
N MET A 223 -3.77 -7.89 2.84
CA MET A 223 -3.01 -8.13 4.08
C MET A 223 -3.65 -9.16 5.01
N VAL A 224 -4.99 -9.22 5.12
CA VAL A 224 -5.67 -10.30 5.85
C VAL A 224 -5.34 -11.66 5.22
N VAL A 225 -5.48 -11.79 3.89
CA VAL A 225 -5.22 -13.05 3.18
C VAL A 225 -3.74 -13.46 3.26
N LEU A 226 -2.81 -12.50 3.23
CA LEU A 226 -1.38 -12.76 3.45
C LEU A 226 -1.13 -13.40 4.82
N ILE A 227 -1.71 -12.84 5.88
CA ILE A 227 -1.54 -13.35 7.24
C ILE A 227 -2.27 -14.69 7.43
N ASP A 228 -3.48 -14.85 6.88
CA ASP A 228 -4.22 -16.12 6.92
C ASP A 228 -3.46 -17.22 6.16
N TYR A 229 -2.77 -16.89 5.06
CA TYR A 229 -1.88 -17.81 4.36
C TYR A 229 -0.69 -18.25 5.25
N MET A 230 -0.06 -17.31 5.95
CA MET A 230 1.05 -17.60 6.88
C MET A 230 0.59 -18.42 8.10
N LEU A 231 -0.64 -18.23 8.57
CA LEU A 231 -1.19 -18.90 9.75
C LEU A 231 -1.81 -20.28 9.43
N LYS A 232 -2.17 -20.53 8.17
CA LYS A 232 -2.74 -21.80 7.69
C LYS A 232 -2.01 -23.06 8.16
N PRO A 233 -0.65 -23.16 8.17
CA PRO A 233 0.04 -24.36 8.65
C PRO A 233 -0.16 -24.65 10.14
N PHE A 234 -0.53 -23.64 10.92
CA PHE A 234 -0.82 -23.73 12.36
C PHE A 234 -2.32 -23.94 12.65
N GLY A 235 -3.16 -24.06 11.62
CA GLY A 235 -4.62 -24.15 11.75
C GLY A 235 -5.26 -22.85 12.24
N GLN A 236 -4.59 -21.71 12.07
CA GLN A 236 -5.03 -20.39 12.51
C GLN A 236 -5.34 -19.46 11.33
N SER A 237 -6.07 -18.40 11.65
CA SER A 237 -6.33 -17.21 10.82
C SER A 237 -6.38 -15.96 11.71
N LEU A 238 -6.38 -14.77 11.10
CA LEU A 238 -6.51 -13.48 11.78
C LEU A 238 -7.80 -13.39 12.62
N ALA A 239 -8.89 -14.00 12.14
CA ALA A 239 -10.14 -14.11 12.90
C ALA A 239 -9.99 -14.92 14.20
N THR A 240 -9.04 -15.87 14.26
CA THR A 240 -8.72 -16.66 15.47
C THR A 240 -7.56 -16.09 16.29
N ALA A 241 -6.76 -15.18 15.72
CA ALA A 241 -5.56 -14.61 16.33
C ALA A 241 -5.46 -13.07 16.15
N PRO A 242 -6.53 -12.29 16.44
CA PRO A 242 -6.58 -10.85 16.14
C PRO A 242 -5.49 -10.04 16.86
N GLN A 243 -4.97 -10.53 17.99
CA GLN A 243 -3.86 -9.91 18.72
C GLN A 243 -2.59 -9.73 17.88
N MET A 244 -2.42 -10.50 16.79
CA MET A 244 -1.26 -10.38 15.90
C MET A 244 -1.24 -9.06 15.12
N VAL A 245 -2.41 -8.46 14.84
CA VAL A 245 -2.53 -7.16 14.15
C VAL A 245 -1.69 -6.10 14.84
N GLY A 246 -1.76 -6.00 16.18
CA GLY A 246 -1.04 -4.98 16.94
C GLY A 246 0.48 -5.05 16.76
N ALA A 247 1.05 -6.26 16.80
CA ALA A 247 2.48 -6.47 16.62
C ALA A 247 2.91 -6.20 15.16
N LEU A 248 2.12 -6.66 14.19
CA LEU A 248 2.35 -6.40 12.76
C LEU A 248 2.36 -4.89 12.46
N LYS A 249 1.36 -4.14 12.93
CA LYS A 249 1.27 -2.68 12.76
C LYS A 249 2.50 -1.95 13.29
N GLN A 250 3.07 -2.39 14.41
CA GLN A 250 4.30 -1.81 14.98
C GLN A 250 5.52 -2.15 14.13
N GLY A 251 5.67 -3.40 13.71
CA GLY A 251 6.76 -3.83 12.83
C GLY A 251 6.78 -3.10 11.49
N MET A 252 5.60 -2.89 10.88
CA MET A 252 5.46 -2.17 9.59
C MET A 252 5.93 -0.71 9.67
N LEU A 253 5.67 -0.01 10.78
CA LEU A 253 6.12 1.38 10.95
C LEU A 253 7.61 1.47 11.33
N ALA A 254 8.14 0.44 11.99
CA ALA A 254 9.56 0.35 12.35
C ALA A 254 10.45 0.03 11.14
N GLY A 255 10.02 -0.90 10.28
CA GLY A 255 10.82 -1.46 9.19
C GLY A 255 11.75 -2.60 9.63
N THR A 256 12.28 -3.34 8.65
CA THR A 256 13.23 -4.46 8.82
C THR A 256 14.70 -3.99 8.79
N ALA A 257 15.63 -4.88 9.13
CA ALA A 257 17.07 -4.59 9.05
C ALA A 257 17.54 -4.22 7.62
N ASP A 258 16.93 -4.80 6.59
CA ASP A 258 17.29 -4.55 5.19
C ASP A 258 16.58 -3.31 4.59
N SER A 259 15.59 -2.77 5.30
CA SER A 259 14.84 -1.56 4.90
C SER A 259 15.58 -0.27 5.29
N GLY A 260 16.75 -0.02 4.70
CA GLY A 260 17.58 1.17 4.99
C GLY A 260 16.91 2.50 4.64
N GLN A 261 16.39 2.62 3.42
CA GLN A 261 15.65 3.79 2.92
C GLN A 261 14.38 4.00 3.74
N PHE A 262 13.58 2.95 3.96
CA PHE A 262 12.36 3.07 4.76
C PHE A 262 12.67 3.50 6.20
N ARG A 263 13.65 2.88 6.88
CA ARG A 263 14.02 3.26 8.26
C ARG A 263 14.52 4.71 8.35
N GLY A 264 15.25 5.18 7.34
CA GLY A 264 15.70 6.58 7.22
C GLY A 264 14.62 7.58 6.78
N ALA A 265 13.43 7.11 6.39
CA ALA A 265 12.36 7.98 5.89
C ALA A 265 11.85 8.96 6.96
N PRO A 266 11.50 10.21 6.58
CA PRO A 266 10.75 11.13 7.45
C PRO A 266 9.44 10.48 7.91
N LEU A 267 9.01 10.76 9.15
CA LEU A 267 7.83 10.13 9.76
C LEU A 267 6.56 10.23 8.88
N TYR A 268 6.33 11.40 8.26
CA TYR A 268 5.21 11.59 7.34
C TYR A 268 5.21 10.58 6.17
N ILE A 269 6.39 10.23 5.63
CA ILE A 269 6.50 9.25 4.56
C ILE A 269 6.26 7.84 5.10
N LYS A 270 6.80 7.48 6.28
CA LYS A 270 6.51 6.19 6.92
C LYS A 270 5.01 5.99 7.14
N GLU A 271 4.35 7.00 7.71
CA GLU A 271 2.92 6.98 7.95
C GLU A 271 2.13 6.86 6.65
N ALA A 272 2.38 7.73 5.67
CA ALA A 272 1.59 7.74 4.43
C ALA A 272 1.81 6.50 3.54
N VAL A 273 3.01 5.92 3.54
CA VAL A 273 3.31 4.68 2.78
C VAL A 273 2.72 3.45 3.48
N THR A 274 2.77 3.38 4.82
CA THR A 274 2.22 2.23 5.55
C THR A 274 0.73 2.33 5.82
N PHE A 275 0.11 3.51 5.75
CA PHE A 275 -1.29 3.76 6.09
C PHE A 275 -2.27 2.70 5.55
N PRO A 276 -2.33 2.43 4.23
CA PRO A 276 -3.38 1.56 3.70
C PRO A 276 -3.19 0.10 4.12
N TYR A 277 -1.96 -0.35 4.36
CA TYR A 277 -1.67 -1.68 4.92
C TYR A 277 -1.94 -1.74 6.43
N ARG A 278 -1.44 -0.74 7.18
CA ARG A 278 -1.37 -0.71 8.65
C ARG A 278 -2.72 -0.43 9.30
N TYR A 279 -3.48 0.51 8.76
CA TYR A 279 -4.85 0.78 9.21
C TYR A 279 -5.86 -0.09 8.46
N GLY A 280 -5.59 -0.45 7.20
CA GLY A 280 -6.46 -1.34 6.42
C GLY A 280 -6.59 -2.74 7.03
N ILE A 281 -5.49 -3.40 7.42
CA ILE A 281 -5.58 -4.75 8.03
C ILE A 281 -6.35 -4.74 9.35
N ASP A 282 -6.25 -3.66 10.13
CA ASP A 282 -6.98 -3.47 11.39
C ASP A 282 -8.47 -3.25 11.13
N PHE A 283 -8.80 -2.33 10.22
CA PHE A 283 -10.16 -2.06 9.79
C PHE A 283 -10.86 -3.32 9.27
N VAL A 284 -10.26 -4.01 8.30
CA VAL A 284 -10.82 -5.24 7.70
C VAL A 284 -10.88 -6.37 8.74
N GLY A 285 -9.87 -6.51 9.60
CA GLY A 285 -9.86 -7.46 10.71
C GLY A 285 -10.99 -7.22 11.72
N GLN A 286 -11.30 -5.97 12.05
CA GLN A 286 -12.41 -5.61 12.93
C GLN A 286 -13.78 -5.81 12.27
N VAL A 287 -13.93 -5.51 10.97
CA VAL A 287 -15.15 -5.81 10.20
C VAL A 287 -15.37 -7.32 10.11
N LEU A 288 -14.31 -8.11 9.93
CA LEU A 288 -14.36 -9.58 9.94
C LEU A 288 -14.76 -10.13 11.32
N ALA A 289 -14.17 -9.62 12.40
CA ALA A 289 -14.44 -10.07 13.77
C ALA A 289 -15.85 -9.70 14.28
N LYS A 290 -16.39 -8.54 13.88
CA LYS A 290 -17.74 -8.09 14.23
C LYS A 290 -18.81 -8.55 13.22
N GLY A 291 -18.41 -9.23 12.15
CA GLY A 291 -19.26 -9.58 11.01
C GLY A 291 -18.98 -10.98 10.49
N ASP A 292 -18.73 -11.06 9.18
CA ASP A 292 -18.47 -12.29 8.45
C ASP A 292 -17.57 -11.97 7.24
N LYS A 293 -17.11 -13.02 6.54
CA LYS A 293 -16.26 -12.87 5.35
C LYS A 293 -16.94 -12.07 4.24
N GLN A 294 -18.24 -12.22 4.03
CA GLN A 294 -18.94 -11.48 2.97
C GLN A 294 -18.94 -9.98 3.26
N LYS A 295 -19.14 -9.57 4.52
CA LYS A 295 -19.04 -8.16 4.95
C LYS A 295 -17.62 -7.63 4.82
N ALA A 296 -16.61 -8.39 5.24
CA ALA A 296 -15.21 -7.96 5.24
C ALA A 296 -14.57 -7.90 3.83
N PHE A 297 -15.04 -8.72 2.88
CA PHE A 297 -14.51 -8.74 1.52
C PHE A 297 -15.43 -8.02 0.52
N ALA A 298 -16.44 -8.70 -0.03
CA ALA A 298 -17.32 -8.09 -1.03
C ALA A 298 -18.07 -6.85 -0.50
N GLY A 299 -18.59 -6.89 0.73
CA GLY A 299 -19.38 -5.81 1.32
C GLY A 299 -18.62 -4.49 1.47
N LEU A 300 -17.33 -4.51 1.78
CA LEU A 300 -16.50 -3.30 1.81
C LEU A 300 -16.19 -2.73 0.42
N LEU A 301 -16.22 -3.56 -0.64
CA LEU A 301 -16.04 -3.09 -2.02
C LEU A 301 -17.37 -2.59 -2.62
N GLU A 302 -18.50 -3.12 -2.16
CA GLU A 302 -19.85 -2.66 -2.50
C GLU A 302 -20.22 -1.34 -1.79
N ASN A 303 -19.87 -1.20 -0.51
CA ASN A 303 -20.14 -0.03 0.32
C ASN A 303 -18.86 0.47 1.03
N PRO A 304 -17.89 1.06 0.31
CA PRO A 304 -16.62 1.45 0.91
C PRO A 304 -16.76 2.63 1.90
N PRO A 305 -16.01 2.65 3.02
CA PRO A 305 -15.77 3.87 3.80
C PRO A 305 -15.31 5.06 2.93
N ARG A 306 -15.65 6.26 3.39
CA ARG A 306 -15.53 7.52 2.63
C ARG A 306 -14.44 8.47 3.14
N SER A 307 -13.91 8.28 4.35
CA SER A 307 -12.86 9.11 4.95
C SER A 307 -11.71 8.27 5.50
N THR A 308 -10.56 8.88 5.77
CA THR A 308 -9.46 8.13 6.41
C THR A 308 -9.76 7.84 7.88
N ARG A 309 -10.47 8.74 8.58
CA ARG A 309 -11.06 8.48 9.90
C ARG A 309 -11.83 7.16 9.97
N GLN A 310 -12.70 6.84 9.01
CA GLN A 310 -13.46 5.59 9.03
C GLN A 310 -12.58 4.32 8.97
N ILE A 311 -11.36 4.41 8.43
CA ILE A 311 -10.37 3.33 8.48
C ILE A 311 -9.66 3.31 9.84
N MET A 312 -9.30 4.50 10.37
CA MET A 312 -8.58 4.66 11.64
C MET A 312 -9.44 4.32 12.87
N GLU A 313 -10.74 4.57 12.78
CA GLU A 313 -11.79 4.32 13.76
C GLU A 313 -12.89 3.44 13.14
N PRO A 314 -12.73 2.10 13.10
CA PRO A 314 -13.66 1.23 12.38
C PRO A 314 -15.11 1.28 12.90
N ASP A 315 -15.32 1.68 14.17
CA ASP A 315 -16.66 1.88 14.73
C ASP A 315 -17.43 3.04 14.08
N ALA A 316 -16.76 4.08 13.58
CA ALA A 316 -17.41 5.18 12.86
C ALA A 316 -18.05 4.71 11.54
N TYR A 317 -17.42 3.74 10.87
CA TYR A 317 -18.00 3.05 9.71
C TYR A 317 -19.13 2.09 10.12
N LEU A 318 -18.87 1.21 11.11
CA LEU A 318 -19.80 0.15 11.50
C LEU A 318 -21.12 0.70 12.09
N THR A 319 -21.06 1.79 12.85
CA THR A 319 -22.24 2.47 13.41
C THR A 319 -22.91 3.44 12.44
N HIS A 320 -22.35 3.62 11.23
CA HIS A 320 -22.80 4.58 10.24
C HIS A 320 -22.82 6.02 10.79
N GLU A 321 -21.76 6.42 11.50
CA GLU A 321 -21.61 7.75 12.08
C GLU A 321 -21.70 8.83 10.99
N ASN A 322 -22.64 9.76 11.17
CA ASN A 322 -22.80 10.91 10.27
C ASN A 322 -22.12 12.13 10.88
N LEU A 323 -21.08 12.62 10.21
CA LEU A 323 -20.35 13.82 10.61
C LEU A 323 -20.97 15.07 9.98
N GLU A 324 -21.06 16.13 10.78
CA GLU A 324 -21.40 17.46 10.28
C GLU A 324 -20.28 17.97 9.36
N PRO A 325 -20.60 18.52 8.17
CA PRO A 325 -19.58 18.94 7.21
C PRO A 325 -18.58 19.96 7.75
N MET A 326 -17.32 19.85 7.31
CA MET A 326 -16.23 20.72 7.78
C MET A 326 -16.51 22.18 7.41
N ARG A 327 -16.74 23.01 8.43
CA ARG A 327 -16.94 24.45 8.26
C ARG A 327 -15.64 25.16 7.93
N LEU A 328 -15.37 25.31 6.65
CA LEU A 328 -14.24 26.08 6.15
C LEU A 328 -14.58 27.58 6.16
N PRO A 329 -13.68 28.44 6.67
CA PRO A 329 -13.84 29.88 6.53
C PRO A 329 -13.70 30.29 5.05
N ASP A 330 -14.21 31.46 4.66
CA ASP A 330 -14.03 31.94 3.29
C ASP A 330 -12.57 32.36 3.04
N LEU A 331 -11.78 31.39 2.59
CA LEU A 331 -10.36 31.58 2.29
C LEU A 331 -10.13 32.60 1.17
N LYS A 332 -11.11 32.89 0.30
CA LYS A 332 -10.96 33.93 -0.73
C LYS A 332 -11.09 35.31 -0.13
N GLU A 333 -12.02 35.49 0.80
CA GLU A 333 -12.17 36.75 1.53
C GLU A 333 -11.00 37.00 2.50
N ILE A 334 -10.45 35.95 3.12
CA ILE A 334 -9.32 36.08 4.05
C ILE A 334 -7.99 36.29 3.30
N PHE A 335 -7.76 35.58 2.19
CA PHE A 335 -6.47 35.56 1.48
C PHE A 335 -6.53 36.23 0.10
N LYS A 336 -7.19 37.39 -0.02
CA LYS A 336 -7.41 38.15 -1.28
C LYS A 336 -6.15 38.39 -2.13
N ASN A 337 -4.98 38.45 -1.50
CA ASN A 337 -3.69 38.71 -2.14
C ASN A 337 -2.85 37.43 -2.39
N TYR A 338 -3.43 36.24 -2.20
CA TYR A 338 -2.74 34.95 -2.41
C TYR A 338 -3.48 34.10 -3.43
N ASP A 339 -2.75 33.55 -4.39
CA ASP A 339 -3.26 32.47 -5.23
C ASP A 339 -3.36 31.17 -4.44
N ARG A 340 -4.44 30.40 -4.66
CA ARG A 340 -4.55 29.03 -4.14
C ARG A 340 -3.42 28.19 -4.72
N PHE A 341 -2.38 27.96 -3.92
CA PHE A 341 -1.37 26.97 -4.27
C PHE A 341 -2.01 25.59 -4.30
N ASP A 342 -2.69 25.17 -3.22
CA ASP A 342 -3.22 23.81 -3.12
C ASP A 342 -4.42 23.56 -2.21
N ILE A 343 -4.99 22.35 -2.28
CA ILE A 343 -6.19 21.91 -1.58
C ILE A 343 -6.23 20.39 -1.35
N GLY A 344 -6.84 19.94 -0.26
CA GLY A 344 -6.98 18.51 0.08
C GLY A 344 -7.00 18.26 1.60
N ALA A 345 -7.57 17.14 2.01
CA ALA A 345 -7.80 16.72 3.39
C ALA A 345 -7.00 15.44 3.74
N ILE A 346 -6.69 15.26 5.03
CA ILE A 346 -6.08 14.05 5.59
C ILE A 346 -6.33 14.02 7.11
N GLY A 347 -6.81 12.90 7.65
CA GLY A 347 -6.81 12.61 9.08
C GLY A 347 -8.15 12.18 9.69
N GLU A 348 -8.22 12.32 11.01
CA GLU A 348 -9.40 12.12 11.87
C GLU A 348 -10.34 13.35 11.82
#